data_AF-M5E7V8-F1
#
_entry.id   AF-M5E7V8-F1
#
_cell.length_a   1.000
_cell.length_b   1.000
_cell.length_c   1.000
_cell.angle_alpha   90.00
_cell.angle_beta   90.00
_cell.angle_gamma   90.00
#
_symmetry.space_group_name_H-M   'P 1'
#
loop_
_entity.id
_entity.type
_entity.pdbx_description
1 polymer ?
#
loop_
_entity_poly.entity_id
_entity_poly.type
_entity_poly.pdbx_seq_one_letter_code
_entity_poly.pdbx_strand_id
1 'polypeptide(L)'
;MLSEKDSEELIFNFRKSLNKHISSKKNPDARNACIMNITRNDGKELLFFAYSSAAGLSQKELSAIAADGFELVPDVSLEHLRSLYACRGMGQWHTEPRLINFLNCSPGYIENVANVLIISEIDCCATCLKYTIEVFRAANGAIDVYTDEYGKVPSRGISPNFKFH
;
A
#
# COMPACT_ATOMS: atom_id res chain seq x y z
N MET A 1 -1.16 -4.24 -15.76
CA MET A 1 -1.07 -4.78 -14.40
C MET A 1 0.18 -5.63 -14.28
N LEU A 2 0.88 -5.54 -13.15
CA LEU A 2 2.09 -6.31 -12.86
C LEU A 2 1.84 -7.83 -12.84
N SER A 3 2.86 -8.61 -13.18
CA SER A 3 2.85 -10.06 -12.96
C SER A 3 3.13 -10.41 -11.50
N GLU A 4 2.87 -11.67 -11.07
CA GLU A 4 3.21 -12.16 -9.72
C GLU A 4 4.71 -11.95 -9.43
N LYS A 5 5.57 -12.30 -10.39
CA LYS A 5 7.03 -12.13 -10.27
C LYS A 5 7.42 -10.65 -10.11
N ASP A 6 6.88 -9.77 -10.95
CA ASP A 6 7.21 -8.34 -10.88
C ASP A 6 6.70 -7.72 -9.57
N SER A 7 5.53 -8.15 -9.10
CA SER A 7 4.95 -7.73 -7.82
C SER A 7 5.83 -8.12 -6.65
N GLU A 8 6.38 -9.34 -6.69
CA GLU A 8 7.27 -9.88 -5.68
C GLU A 8 8.61 -9.14 -5.64
N GLU A 9 9.22 -8.97 -6.81
CA GLU A 9 10.47 -8.23 -6.95
C GLU A 9 10.30 -6.77 -6.47
N LEU A 10 9.16 -6.15 -6.78
CA LEU A 10 8.89 -4.78 -6.39
C LEU A 10 8.73 -4.61 -4.88
N ILE A 11 7.93 -5.45 -4.21
CA ILE A 11 7.75 -5.36 -2.75
C ILE A 11 9.03 -5.71 -2.00
N PHE A 12 9.82 -6.67 -2.51
CA PHE A 12 11.13 -7.01 -1.96
C PHE A 12 12.11 -5.84 -2.06
N ASN A 13 12.19 -5.18 -3.22
CA ASN A 13 13.05 -4.01 -3.40
C ASN A 13 12.58 -2.81 -2.56
N PHE A 14 11.28 -2.60 -2.43
CA PHE A 14 10.72 -1.57 -1.56
C PHE A 14 11.12 -1.82 -0.09
N ARG A 15 10.97 -3.06 0.40
CA ARG A 15 11.42 -3.47 1.74
C ARG A 15 12.92 -3.22 1.94
N LYS A 16 13.75 -3.57 0.94
CA LYS A 16 15.19 -3.33 0.98
C LYS A 16 15.52 -1.84 1.10
N SER A 17 14.79 -0.97 0.38
CA SER A 17 14.95 0.50 0.50
C SER A 17 14.56 1.01 1.89
N LEU A 18 13.43 0.54 2.44
CA LEU A 18 13.01 0.87 3.80
C LEU A 18 14.08 0.51 4.84
N ASN A 19 14.63 -0.71 4.77
CA ASN A 19 15.64 -1.18 5.73
C ASN A 19 17.00 -0.50 5.55
N LYS A 20 17.31 -0.03 4.34
CA LYS A 20 18.54 0.73 4.04
C LYS A 20 18.50 2.14 4.66
N HIS A 21 17.35 2.81 4.60
CA HIS A 21 17.26 4.24 4.96
C HIS A 21 16.65 4.50 6.34
N ILE A 22 15.80 3.61 6.84
CA ILE A 22 15.14 3.77 8.13
C ILE A 22 16.01 3.15 9.22
N SER A 23 16.27 3.89 10.29
CA SER A 23 17.05 3.39 11.42
C SER A 23 16.44 2.10 12.00
N SER A 24 17.29 1.12 12.28
CA SER A 24 16.90 -0.12 12.97
C SER A 24 16.23 0.12 14.33
N LYS A 25 16.51 1.25 14.99
CA LYS A 25 15.82 1.67 16.23
C LYS A 25 14.31 1.88 16.04
N LYS A 26 13.86 2.22 14.83
CA LYS A 26 12.44 2.34 14.46
C LYS A 26 11.81 1.00 14.08
N ASN A 27 12.62 -0.06 14.03
CA ASN A 27 12.24 -1.43 13.71
C ASN A 27 11.38 -1.54 12.43
N PRO A 28 11.92 -1.16 11.26
CA PRO A 28 11.14 -1.13 10.03
C PRO A 28 10.58 -2.50 9.63
N ASP A 29 11.25 -3.59 9.99
CA ASP A 29 10.79 -4.95 9.71
C ASP A 29 9.52 -5.33 10.47
N ALA A 30 9.20 -4.68 11.59
CA ALA A 30 7.94 -4.90 12.30
C ALA A 30 6.76 -4.11 11.72
N ARG A 31 6.96 -3.36 10.64
CA ARG A 31 5.97 -2.47 10.02
C ARG A 31 5.58 -2.96 8.64
N ASN A 32 4.37 -2.67 8.19
CA ASN A 32 3.91 -3.12 6.87
C ASN A 32 4.45 -2.23 5.76
N ALA A 33 4.77 -2.85 4.63
CA ALA A 33 4.99 -2.20 3.34
C ALA A 33 3.91 -2.67 2.38
N CYS A 34 3.31 -1.74 1.65
CA CYS A 34 2.27 -2.05 0.67
C CYS A 34 2.41 -1.18 -0.56
N ILE A 35 2.04 -1.73 -1.71
CA ILE A 35 2.08 -1.08 -3.01
C ILE A 35 0.69 -1.18 -3.63
N MET A 36 0.24 -0.12 -4.29
CA MET A 36 -0.90 -0.16 -5.20
C MET A 36 -0.40 0.04 -6.62
N ASN A 37 -0.64 -0.93 -7.49
CA ASN A 37 -0.52 -0.76 -8.94
C ASN A 37 -1.91 -0.46 -9.50
N ILE A 38 -2.05 0.67 -10.18
CA ILE A 38 -3.26 0.98 -10.93
C ILE A 38 -2.98 0.86 -12.42
N THR A 39 -3.87 0.20 -13.15
CA THR A 39 -3.89 0.27 -14.62
C THR A 39 -5.00 1.22 -15.02
N ARG A 40 -4.66 2.25 -15.78
CA ARG A 40 -5.61 3.23 -16.31
C ARG A 40 -6.30 2.72 -17.58
N ASN A 41 -7.42 3.33 -17.94
CA ASN A 41 -8.16 3.06 -19.17
C ASN A 41 -7.34 3.35 -20.45
N ASP A 42 -6.30 4.19 -20.37
CA ASP A 42 -5.34 4.44 -21.46
C ASP A 42 -4.17 3.44 -21.49
N GLY A 43 -4.20 2.40 -20.65
CA GLY A 43 -3.18 1.36 -20.54
C GLY A 43 -1.95 1.76 -19.72
N LYS A 44 -1.87 3.00 -19.22
CA LYS A 44 -0.74 3.42 -18.37
C LYS A 44 -0.86 2.84 -16.97
N GLU A 45 0.29 2.50 -16.42
CA GLU A 45 0.39 2.04 -15.03
C GLU A 45 0.95 3.13 -14.12
N LEU A 46 0.43 3.19 -12.91
CA LEU A 46 0.97 4.03 -11.84
C LEU A 46 1.16 3.20 -10.59
N LEU A 47 2.19 3.54 -9.81
CA LEU A 47 2.55 2.86 -8.57
C LEU A 47 2.46 3.83 -7.41
N PHE A 48 1.85 3.38 -6.32
CA PHE A 48 1.74 4.12 -5.07
C PHE A 48 2.26 3.27 -3.92
N PHE A 49 3.02 3.89 -3.03
CA PHE A 49 3.72 3.20 -1.95
C PHE A 49 3.21 3.66 -0.59
N ALA A 50 2.99 2.71 0.32
CA ALA A 50 2.61 3.01 1.69
C ALA A 50 3.43 2.20 2.69
N TYR A 51 3.73 2.85 3.81
CA TYR A 51 4.44 2.28 4.93
C TYR A 51 3.72 2.64 6.23
N SER A 52 3.41 1.66 7.09
CA SER A 52 2.51 1.84 8.24
C SER A 52 3.05 2.78 9.33
N SER A 53 4.29 3.27 9.22
CA SER A 53 4.89 4.23 10.15
C SER A 53 5.54 5.42 9.44
N ALA A 54 5.01 5.78 8.26
CA ALA A 54 5.48 6.91 7.46
C ALA A 54 5.51 8.24 8.24
N ALA A 55 4.51 8.49 9.10
CA ALA A 55 4.43 9.70 9.92
C ALA A 55 5.61 9.87 10.91
N GLY A 56 6.31 8.78 11.27
CA GLY A 56 7.49 8.81 12.13
C GLY A 56 8.82 8.98 11.38
N LEU A 57 8.78 9.18 10.06
CA LEU A 57 9.97 9.37 9.23
C LEU A 57 10.33 10.86 9.14
N SER A 58 11.62 11.13 9.18
CA SER A 58 12.17 12.46 8.91
C SER A 58 12.12 12.75 7.41
N GLN A 59 12.16 14.04 7.05
CA GLN A 59 12.22 14.45 5.65
C GLN A 59 13.42 13.83 4.92
N LYS A 60 14.56 13.67 5.60
CA LYS A 60 15.75 13.03 5.03
C LYS A 60 15.49 11.55 4.68
N GLU A 61 14.82 10.80 5.55
CA GLU A 61 14.45 9.41 5.30
C GLU A 61 13.46 9.33 4.12
N LEU A 62 12.43 10.18 4.12
CA LEU A 62 11.44 10.24 3.03
C LEU A 62 12.09 10.54 1.68
N SER A 63 12.96 11.55 1.60
CA SER A 63 13.67 11.90 0.38
C SER A 63 14.62 10.81 -0.09
N ALA A 64 15.26 10.07 0.82
CA ALA A 64 16.15 8.97 0.45
C ALA A 64 15.38 7.77 -0.12
N ILE A 65 14.21 7.44 0.44
CA ILE A 65 13.31 6.39 -0.07
C ILE A 65 12.73 6.80 -1.43
N ALA A 66 12.33 8.07 -1.58
CA ALA A 66 11.84 8.59 -2.86
C ALA A 66 12.93 8.58 -3.95
N ALA A 67 14.19 8.84 -3.59
CA ALA A 67 15.33 8.76 -4.51
C ALA A 67 15.62 7.32 -5.00
N ASP A 68 15.24 6.30 -4.24
CA ASP A 68 15.27 4.90 -4.67
C ASP A 68 14.04 4.52 -5.54
N GLY A 69 13.10 5.45 -5.78
CA GLY A 69 11.90 5.25 -6.61
C GLY A 69 10.62 4.90 -5.84
N PHE A 70 10.63 4.96 -4.51
CA PHE A 70 9.54 4.48 -3.65
C PHE A 70 8.84 5.61 -2.88
N GLU A 71 8.49 6.71 -3.56
CA GLU A 71 7.84 7.85 -2.93
C GLU A 71 6.53 7.44 -2.22
N LEU A 72 6.48 7.66 -0.90
CA LEU A 72 5.33 7.28 -0.09
C LEU A 72 4.18 8.26 -0.31
N VAL A 73 2.96 7.74 -0.45
CA VAL A 73 1.77 8.59 -0.57
C VAL A 73 1.62 9.49 0.67
N PRO A 74 1.23 10.76 0.50
CA PRO A 74 0.99 11.66 1.62
C PRO A 74 -0.23 11.21 2.44
N ASP A 75 -0.38 11.78 3.63
CA ASP A 75 -1.61 11.62 4.40
C ASP A 75 -2.76 12.36 3.70
N VAL A 76 -3.92 11.69 3.58
CA VAL A 76 -5.16 12.31 3.09
C VAL A 76 -5.76 13.17 4.22
N SER A 77 -6.46 14.28 3.94
CA SER A 77 -7.04 15.09 5.01
C SER A 77 -8.10 14.32 5.83
N LEU A 78 -8.10 14.50 7.16
CA LEU A 78 -8.99 13.79 8.09
C LEU A 78 -10.49 14.02 7.80
N GLU A 79 -10.82 15.15 7.18
CA GLU A 79 -12.17 15.47 6.71
C GLU A 79 -12.68 14.45 5.68
N HIS A 80 -11.81 13.97 4.78
CA HIS A 80 -12.17 12.99 3.76
C HIS A 80 -12.10 11.53 4.24
N LEU A 81 -11.40 11.27 5.35
CA LEU A 81 -11.16 9.91 5.87
C LEU A 81 -12.26 9.37 6.79
N ARG A 82 -13.08 10.25 7.36
CA ARG A 82 -14.04 9.85 8.39
C ARG A 82 -15.24 9.04 7.88
N SER A 83 -15.46 8.90 6.56
CA SER A 83 -16.74 8.39 6.05
C SER A 83 -16.71 7.18 5.10
N LEU A 84 -15.64 6.86 4.37
CA LEU A 84 -15.74 5.88 3.26
C LEU A 84 -14.94 4.58 3.44
N TYR A 85 -13.62 4.63 3.66
CA TYR A 85 -12.80 3.42 3.79
C TYR A 85 -11.98 3.42 5.07
N ALA A 86 -12.69 3.53 6.19
CA ALA A 86 -12.10 3.54 7.52
C ALA A 86 -12.14 2.11 8.10
N CYS A 87 -10.98 1.49 8.26
CA CYS A 87 -10.78 0.27 9.05
C CYS A 87 -11.08 0.55 10.55
N ARG A 88 -12.35 0.81 10.89
CA ARG A 88 -12.81 1.29 12.22
C ARG A 88 -12.08 2.53 12.73
N GLY A 89 -11.87 3.52 11.86
CA GLY A 89 -11.14 4.75 12.18
C GLY A 89 -9.62 4.67 11.95
N MET A 90 -9.09 3.51 11.53
CA MET A 90 -7.66 3.32 11.27
C MET A 90 -7.25 3.56 9.81
N GLY A 91 -8.08 4.26 9.03
CA GLY A 91 -7.94 4.41 7.56
C GLY A 91 -6.63 5.04 7.07
N GLN A 92 -5.91 5.78 7.91
CA GLN A 92 -4.58 6.34 7.59
C GLN A 92 -3.40 5.53 8.13
N TRP A 93 -3.65 4.73 9.17
CA TRP A 93 -2.59 4.08 9.96
C TRP A 93 -2.26 2.70 9.42
N HIS A 94 -3.20 2.09 8.70
CA HIS A 94 -2.98 0.86 7.96
C HIS A 94 -2.67 1.21 6.49
N THR A 95 -1.83 0.41 5.89
CA THR A 95 -1.25 0.64 4.57
C THR A 95 -2.25 0.56 3.42
N GLU A 96 -3.06 -0.49 3.38
CA GLU A 96 -4.04 -0.75 2.31
C GLU A 96 -5.15 0.31 2.34
N PRO A 97 -5.74 0.66 3.52
CA PRO A 97 -6.69 1.76 3.59
C PRO A 97 -6.08 3.11 3.24
N ARG A 98 -4.82 3.37 3.59
CA ARG A 98 -4.14 4.61 3.21
C ARG A 98 -4.06 4.74 1.70
N LEU A 99 -3.66 3.68 1.01
CA LEU A 99 -3.56 3.64 -0.45
C LEU A 99 -4.93 3.84 -1.10
N ILE A 100 -5.97 3.12 -0.67
CA ILE A 100 -7.33 3.26 -1.21
C ILE A 100 -7.88 4.68 -0.98
N ASN A 101 -7.71 5.24 0.21
CA ASN A 101 -8.17 6.60 0.50
C ASN A 101 -7.40 7.64 -0.34
N PHE A 102 -6.11 7.43 -0.57
CA PHE A 102 -5.33 8.30 -1.45
C PHE A 102 -5.88 8.27 -2.88
N LEU A 103 -6.12 7.09 -3.44
CA LEU A 103 -6.72 6.95 -4.76
C LEU A 103 -8.09 7.63 -4.84
N ASN A 104 -8.96 7.37 -3.86
CA ASN A 104 -10.32 7.88 -3.85
C ASN A 104 -10.43 9.38 -3.66
N CYS A 105 -9.48 9.99 -2.94
CA CYS A 105 -9.48 11.42 -2.69
C CYS A 105 -8.65 12.20 -3.72
N SER A 106 -7.95 11.51 -4.64
CA SER A 106 -7.18 12.16 -5.70
C SER A 106 -8.08 12.45 -6.91
N PRO A 107 -8.33 13.73 -7.26
CA PRO A 107 -9.24 14.10 -8.35
C PRO A 107 -8.80 13.51 -9.69
N GLY A 108 -9.75 12.94 -10.45
CA GLY A 108 -9.51 12.44 -11.81
C GLY A 108 -8.85 11.05 -11.89
N TYR A 109 -8.54 10.43 -10.75
CA TYR A 109 -7.94 9.09 -10.73
C TYR A 109 -9.00 8.01 -10.90
N ILE A 110 -10.01 7.97 -10.02
CA ILE A 110 -11.02 6.89 -10.01
C ILE A 110 -11.71 6.73 -11.37
N GLU A 111 -12.07 7.84 -12.03
CA GLU A 111 -12.83 7.80 -13.29
C GLU A 111 -12.03 7.21 -14.45
N ASN A 112 -10.70 7.12 -14.30
CA ASN A 112 -9.77 6.67 -15.33
C ASN A 112 -9.08 5.34 -14.99
N VAL A 113 -9.50 4.66 -13.92
CA VAL A 113 -8.91 3.39 -13.48
C VAL A 113 -9.70 2.22 -14.06
N ALA A 114 -8.99 1.26 -14.66
CA ALA A 114 -9.54 0.00 -15.13
C ALA A 114 -9.42 -1.09 -14.07
N ASN A 115 -8.25 -1.19 -13.44
CA ASN A 115 -7.99 -2.15 -12.37
C ASN A 115 -7.01 -1.62 -11.34
N VAL A 116 -7.08 -2.24 -10.16
CA VAL A 116 -6.21 -1.99 -9.01
C VAL A 116 -5.69 -3.33 -8.51
N LEU A 117 -4.37 -3.44 -8.37
CA LEU A 117 -3.70 -4.53 -7.67
C LEU A 117 -3.07 -3.98 -6.39
N ILE A 118 -3.46 -4.53 -5.25
CA ILE A 118 -2.89 -4.21 -3.93
C ILE A 118 -1.90 -5.31 -3.58
N ILE A 119 -0.64 -4.93 -3.38
CA ILE A 119 0.46 -5.83 -3.08
C ILE A 119 0.88 -5.58 -1.63
N SER A 120 0.63 -6.52 -0.72
CA SER A 120 0.92 -6.36 0.71
C SER A 120 1.98 -7.35 1.18
N GLU A 121 2.98 -6.85 1.92
CA GLU A 121 3.99 -7.72 2.52
C GLU A 121 3.38 -8.60 3.64
N ILE A 122 2.42 -8.05 4.38
CA ILE A 122 1.70 -8.71 5.47
C ILE A 122 0.32 -9.14 4.99
N ASP A 123 -0.20 -10.26 5.53
CA ASP A 123 -1.58 -10.67 5.28
C ASP A 123 -2.56 -9.54 5.61
N CYS A 124 -3.46 -9.22 4.69
CA CYS A 124 -4.42 -8.16 4.92
C CYS A 124 -5.36 -8.58 6.06
N CYS A 125 -5.38 -7.80 7.15
CA CYS A 125 -6.20 -8.19 8.28
C CYS A 125 -7.70 -8.22 7.91
N ALA A 126 -8.47 -9.11 8.53
CA ALA A 126 -9.91 -9.26 8.24
C ALA A 126 -10.72 -7.95 8.32
N THR A 127 -10.25 -6.99 9.12
CA THR A 127 -10.89 -5.66 9.23
C THR A 127 -10.57 -4.79 8.00
N CYS A 128 -9.33 -4.76 7.52
CA CYS A 128 -8.97 -4.02 6.30
C CYS A 128 -9.67 -4.62 5.08
N LEU A 129 -9.70 -5.95 4.95
CA LEU A 129 -10.41 -6.62 3.87
C LEU A 129 -11.90 -6.21 3.88
N LYS A 130 -12.58 -6.41 5.00
CA LYS A 130 -14.02 -6.18 5.13
C LYS A 130 -14.44 -4.71 5.00
N TYR A 131 -13.69 -3.79 5.59
CA TYR A 131 -14.12 -2.38 5.73
C TYR A 131 -13.37 -1.42 4.81
N THR A 132 -12.49 -1.93 3.95
CA THR A 132 -11.74 -1.10 3.01
C THR A 132 -11.76 -1.72 1.62
N ILE A 133 -11.15 -2.89 1.42
CA ILE A 133 -11.02 -3.48 0.08
C ILE A 133 -12.39 -3.86 -0.49
N GLU A 134 -13.21 -4.59 0.28
CA GLU A 134 -14.55 -5.00 -0.19
C GLU A 134 -15.51 -3.83 -0.31
N VAL A 135 -15.40 -2.83 0.57
CA VAL A 135 -16.21 -1.60 0.47
C VAL A 135 -15.84 -0.82 -0.78
N PHE A 136 -14.54 -0.70 -1.08
CA PHE A 136 -14.05 -0.03 -2.28
C PHE A 136 -14.48 -0.76 -3.56
N ARG A 137 -14.35 -2.09 -3.59
CA ARG A 137 -14.84 -2.93 -4.69
C ARG A 137 -16.34 -2.75 -4.91
N ALA A 138 -17.13 -2.78 -3.83
CA ALA A 138 -18.59 -2.61 -3.92
C ALA A 138 -19.00 -1.21 -4.39
N ALA A 139 -18.27 -0.16 -3.95
CA ALA A 139 -18.53 1.21 -4.37
C ALA A 139 -18.10 1.49 -5.83
N ASN A 140 -17.13 0.74 -6.34
CA ASN A 140 -16.53 0.94 -7.66
C ASN A 140 -16.62 -0.32 -8.52
N GLY A 141 -17.83 -0.85 -8.74
CA GLY A 141 -18.04 -2.12 -9.45
C GLY A 141 -17.58 -2.17 -10.92
N ALA A 142 -17.13 -1.05 -11.49
CA ALA A 142 -16.49 -0.99 -12.80
C ALA A 142 -14.95 -1.17 -12.75
N ILE A 143 -14.36 -1.16 -11.57
CA ILE A 143 -12.93 -1.33 -11.33
C ILE A 143 -12.68 -2.74 -10.82
N ASP A 144 -11.85 -3.51 -11.52
CA ASP A 144 -11.40 -4.80 -11.00
C ASP A 144 -10.38 -4.58 -9.87
N VAL A 145 -10.58 -5.23 -8.73
CA VAL A 145 -9.72 -5.07 -7.54
C VAL A 145 -9.13 -6.41 -7.14
N TYR A 146 -7.80 -6.51 -7.19
CA TYR A 146 -7.00 -7.69 -6.89
C TYR A 146 -6.09 -7.45 -5.68
N THR A 147 -5.67 -8.54 -5.02
CA THR A 147 -4.79 -8.52 -3.85
C THR A 147 -3.75 -9.63 -3.96
N ASP A 148 -2.47 -9.28 -3.84
CA ASP A 148 -1.35 -10.21 -3.70
C ASP A 148 -0.72 -10.01 -2.31
N GLU A 149 -0.72 -11.07 -1.50
CA GLU A 149 -0.26 -11.04 -0.12
C GLU A 149 0.90 -12.03 0.06
N TYR A 150 2.02 -11.56 0.61
CA TYR A 150 3.21 -12.40 0.83
C TYR A 150 3.31 -12.94 2.26
N GLY A 151 2.31 -12.68 3.11
CA GLY A 151 2.08 -13.44 4.33
C GLY A 151 3.08 -13.28 5.47
N LYS A 152 3.76 -12.13 5.57
CA LYS A 152 4.50 -11.81 6.79
C LYS A 152 3.55 -11.70 7.97
N VAL A 153 3.83 -12.40 9.07
CA VAL A 153 3.06 -12.32 10.32
C VAL A 153 4.00 -11.97 11.47
N PRO A 154 4.28 -10.67 11.72
CA PRO A 154 5.28 -10.23 12.69
C PRO A 154 5.02 -10.75 14.11
N SER A 155 3.76 -10.81 14.53
CA SER A 155 3.35 -11.30 15.85
C SER A 155 3.67 -12.78 16.09
N ARG A 156 3.85 -13.56 15.01
CA ARG A 156 4.21 -14.99 15.05
C ARG A 156 5.65 -15.24 14.63
N GLY A 157 6.43 -14.19 14.32
CA GLY A 157 7.79 -14.31 13.81
C GLY A 157 7.88 -14.99 12.43
N ILE A 158 6.80 -14.95 11.65
CA ILE A 158 6.76 -15.55 10.30
C ILE A 158 7.13 -14.48 9.28
N SER A 159 8.18 -14.74 8.50
CA SER A 159 8.64 -13.90 7.41
C SER A 159 7.73 -13.99 6.19
N PRO A 160 7.74 -12.98 5.29
CA PRO A 160 7.04 -13.09 4.02
C PRO A 160 7.64 -14.21 3.15
N ASN A 161 6.80 -14.82 2.32
CA ASN A 161 7.15 -15.88 1.40
C ASN A 161 7.31 -15.33 -0.02
N PHE A 162 8.56 -15.16 -0.43
CA PHE A 162 8.94 -14.72 -1.77
C PHE A 162 9.47 -15.93 -2.54
N LYS A 163 8.79 -16.35 -3.61
CA LYS A 163 9.13 -17.55 -4.40
C LYS A 163 10.29 -17.33 -5.37
N PHE A 164 10.53 -16.09 -5.76
CA PHE A 164 11.48 -15.66 -6.79
C PHE A 164 12.74 -15.01 -6.19
N HIS A 165 12.92 -15.03 -4.85
CA HIS A 165 14.05 -14.45 -4.13
C HIS A 165 14.67 -15.35 -3.05
#